data_AF-A0A9E3Z7Y8-F1
#
_entry.id   AF-A0A9E3Z7Y8-F1
#
_cell.length_a   1.000
_cell.length_b   1.000
_cell.length_c   1.000
_cell.angle_alpha   90.00
_cell.angle_beta   90.00
_cell.angle_gamma   90.00
#
_symmetry.space_group_name_H-M   'P 1'
#
loop_
_entity.id
_entity.type
_entity.pdbx_description
1 polymer ?
#
loop_
_entity_poly.entity_id
_entity_poly.type
_entity_poly.pdbx_seq_one_letter_code
_entity_poly.pdbx_strand_id
1 'polypeptide(L)'
;MGSRSKKNLEHKLKDREVSLIKAMIQSGRFEHDQTILAYFTRPDRTVNHGRIKEIHWAMAGPPMPKAAEKYQHQPIANNEELENFLSGYPETDPRTGLHLVHDELLIKSREAMLLAVQAFNNPTMYFKAEIFIVSSVISWTYLLHFYFKRKGIDYVYQKNGQPDLTPHGQPRHYELAKCLKIEVCPLEAGEKRNLEYLLGLRHEIEHRMTTRIDDAIGAKLQACCLNFNTAIKRLFGRRCGFDRELSIALQFARVSVGQRAITVLHKELPSHIASYNTAFDESLSEEELNDPSYAYRVTLVPRTINNPRKADEIFEIVPQGSVEADKINTVLRDREPNKYLPSHIVQKMGELDFKKFTMHHHTALWKKLAAKAPKKRFGTNIAGTWYWYDQWLEEVRKHCEAEGARYR
;
A
#
# COMPACT_ATOMS: atom_id res chain seq x y z
N MET A 1 28.06 -4.75 31.81
CA MET A 1 27.41 -3.60 32.47
C MET A 1 26.02 -3.44 31.87
N GLY A 2 24.98 -3.70 32.67
CA GLY A 2 23.60 -3.77 32.20
C GLY A 2 23.02 -2.42 31.80
N SER A 3 22.50 -2.34 30.57
CA SER A 3 21.71 -1.22 30.06
C SER A 3 20.40 -1.07 30.86
N ARG A 4 20.44 -0.24 31.91
CA ARG A 4 19.24 0.31 32.53
C ARG A 4 18.61 1.35 31.58
N SER A 5 17.30 1.24 31.41
CA SER A 5 16.36 2.28 30.94
C SER A 5 16.00 2.35 29.44
N LYS A 6 15.33 1.29 28.94
CA LYS A 6 14.25 1.41 27.96
C LYS A 6 12.87 1.10 28.60
N LYS A 7 12.65 1.51 29.85
CA LYS A 7 11.35 1.34 30.51
C LYS A 7 10.38 2.44 30.05
N ASN A 8 9.38 2.03 29.28
CA ASN A 8 8.00 2.56 29.26
C ASN A 8 7.80 4.03 28.90
N LEU A 9 8.07 4.43 27.65
CA LEU A 9 7.42 5.62 27.06
C LEU A 9 5.92 5.39 26.79
N GLU A 10 5.49 4.13 26.64
CA GLU A 10 4.10 3.78 26.30
C GLU A 10 3.10 3.97 27.45
N HIS A 11 3.54 3.97 28.71
CA HIS A 11 2.67 4.07 29.89
C HIS A 11 2.63 5.48 30.53
N LYS A 12 3.20 6.49 29.88
CA LYS A 12 3.18 7.87 30.41
C LYS A 12 1.86 8.56 30.08
N LEU A 13 1.32 9.28 31.05
CA LEU A 13 0.24 10.23 30.84
C LEU A 13 0.76 11.39 29.98
N LYS A 14 0.01 11.76 28.94
CA LYS A 14 0.23 12.96 28.12
C LYS A 14 -0.17 14.21 28.92
N ASP A 15 0.38 15.37 28.56
CA ASP A 15 0.13 16.61 29.32
C ASP A 15 -1.37 16.96 29.43
N ARG A 16 -2.13 16.80 28.33
CA ARG A 16 -3.59 17.00 28.35
C ARG A 16 -4.32 16.02 29.28
N GLU A 17 -3.85 14.78 29.38
CA GLU A 17 -4.43 13.80 30.30
C GLU A 17 -4.15 14.18 31.76
N VAL A 18 -2.96 14.72 32.05
CA VAL A 18 -2.64 15.27 33.37
C VAL A 18 -3.57 16.45 33.68
N SER A 19 -3.78 17.36 32.73
CA SER A 19 -4.71 18.50 32.89
C SER A 19 -6.14 18.06 33.19
N LEU A 20 -6.64 17.02 32.50
CA LEU A 20 -7.95 16.43 32.74
C LEU A 20 -8.04 15.73 34.10
N ILE A 21 -7.01 14.96 34.49
CA ILE A 21 -6.96 14.33 35.82
C ILE A 21 -6.99 15.40 36.92
N LYS A 22 -6.25 16.50 36.77
CA LYS A 22 -6.30 17.62 37.72
C LYS A 22 -7.70 18.21 37.83
N ALA A 23 -8.40 18.37 36.70
CA ALA A 23 -9.76 18.89 36.68
C ALA A 23 -10.76 17.92 37.34
N MET A 24 -10.62 16.62 37.09
CA MET A 24 -11.41 15.57 37.75
C MET A 24 -11.20 15.58 39.28
N ILE A 25 -9.95 15.69 39.74
CA ILE A 25 -9.61 15.80 41.16
C ILE A 25 -10.23 17.07 41.75
N GLN A 26 -10.04 18.23 41.11
CA GLN A 26 -10.56 19.51 41.60
C GLN A 26 -12.10 19.56 41.63
N SER A 27 -12.76 18.86 40.70
CA SER A 27 -14.22 18.83 40.62
C SER A 27 -14.88 18.17 41.83
N GLY A 28 -14.15 17.29 42.54
CA GLY A 28 -14.69 16.50 43.65
C GLY A 28 -15.81 15.52 43.27
N ARG A 29 -16.16 15.39 41.98
CA ARG A 29 -17.27 14.54 41.48
C ARG A 29 -16.95 13.04 41.51
N PHE A 30 -15.69 12.68 41.67
CA PHE A 30 -15.21 11.31 41.65
C PHE A 30 -14.76 10.91 43.05
N GLU A 31 -15.55 10.06 43.72
CA GLU A 31 -15.32 9.68 45.11
C GLU A 31 -14.00 8.91 45.33
N HIS A 32 -13.51 8.22 44.30
CA HIS A 32 -12.33 7.37 44.39
C HIS A 32 -11.37 7.62 43.22
N ASP A 33 -10.07 7.67 43.53
CA ASP A 33 -8.99 7.73 42.53
C ASP A 33 -9.07 6.58 41.51
N GLN A 34 -9.70 5.46 41.88
CA GLN A 34 -9.91 4.31 41.01
C GLN A 34 -10.88 4.62 39.86
N THR A 35 -11.89 5.45 40.13
CA THR A 35 -12.82 5.92 39.10
C THR A 35 -12.07 6.79 38.11
N ILE A 36 -11.29 7.77 38.58
CA ILE A 36 -10.43 8.61 37.74
C ILE A 36 -9.48 7.74 36.92
N LEU A 37 -8.82 6.76 37.55
CA LEU A 37 -7.88 5.85 36.90
C LEU A 37 -8.51 5.06 35.75
N ALA A 38 -9.77 4.64 35.88
CA ALA A 38 -10.49 3.87 34.87
C ALA A 38 -10.63 4.66 33.57
N TYR A 39 -10.82 5.99 33.62
CA TYR A 39 -10.91 6.86 32.44
C TYR A 39 -9.62 6.96 31.63
N PHE A 40 -8.46 6.64 32.21
CA PHE A 40 -7.16 6.75 31.54
C PHE A 40 -6.50 5.40 31.25
N THR A 41 -7.13 4.30 31.68
CA THR A 41 -6.64 2.93 31.49
C THR A 41 -7.20 2.35 30.19
N ARG A 42 -6.33 1.71 29.38
CA ARG A 42 -6.70 1.07 28.11
C ARG A 42 -6.10 -0.33 28.01
N PRO A 43 -6.63 -1.23 27.16
CA PRO A 43 -6.09 -2.58 27.00
C PRO A 43 -4.61 -2.65 26.62
N ASP A 44 -4.10 -1.63 25.91
CA ASP A 44 -2.72 -1.48 25.48
C ASP A 44 -1.88 -0.57 26.39
N ARG A 45 -2.53 0.16 27.31
CA ARG A 45 -1.88 1.10 28.23
C ARG A 45 -2.50 1.08 29.62
N THR A 46 -1.81 0.46 30.56
CA THR A 46 -2.19 0.51 31.98
C THR A 46 -1.60 1.74 32.67
N VAL A 47 -2.45 2.47 33.39
CA VAL A 47 -2.04 3.54 34.32
C VAL A 47 -2.12 2.96 35.73
N ASN A 48 -1.14 3.27 36.58
CA ASN A 48 -1.11 2.81 37.97
C ASN A 48 -1.69 3.89 38.90
N HIS A 49 -2.38 3.49 39.97
CA HIS A 49 -2.79 4.34 41.10
C HIS A 49 -1.70 5.28 41.61
N GLY A 50 -0.44 4.82 41.65
CA GLY A 50 0.70 5.68 42.04
C GLY A 50 0.81 6.96 41.20
N ARG A 51 0.33 6.94 39.95
CA ARG A 51 0.35 8.10 39.05
C ARG A 51 -0.66 9.16 39.44
N ILE A 52 -1.86 8.76 39.86
CA ILE A 52 -2.89 9.68 40.34
C ILE A 52 -2.43 10.32 41.66
N LYS A 53 -1.80 9.54 42.55
CA LYS A 53 -1.19 10.06 43.77
C LYS A 53 -0.07 11.09 43.51
N GLU A 54 0.78 10.86 42.51
CA GLU A 54 1.78 11.83 42.07
C GLU A 54 1.14 13.15 41.60
N ILE A 55 -0.03 13.10 40.93
CA ILE A 55 -0.75 14.30 40.47
C ILE A 55 -1.39 15.04 41.65
N HIS A 56 -1.97 14.32 42.62
CA HIS A 56 -2.45 14.91 43.88
C HIS A 56 -1.35 15.71 44.59
N TRP A 57 -0.15 15.13 44.75
CA TRP A 57 0.99 15.82 45.34
C TRP A 57 1.43 17.04 44.52
N ALA A 58 1.39 16.95 43.19
CA ALA A 58 1.71 18.08 42.33
C ALA A 58 0.70 19.24 42.45
N MET A 59 -0.58 18.94 42.70
CA MET A 59 -1.62 19.94 42.94
C MET A 59 -1.53 20.57 44.33
N ALA A 60 -1.04 19.85 45.34
CA ALA A 60 -0.89 20.35 46.71
C ALA A 60 0.23 21.40 46.88
N GLY A 61 1.16 21.47 45.94
CA GLY A 61 2.30 22.39 45.98
C GLY A 61 3.47 21.90 46.84
N PRO A 62 4.61 22.62 46.84
CA PRO A 62 5.80 22.24 47.60
C PRO A 62 5.58 22.32 49.13
N PRO A 63 6.19 21.44 49.95
CA PRO A 63 7.11 20.37 49.57
C PRO A 63 6.39 19.12 49.03
N MET A 64 6.89 18.58 47.93
CA MET A 64 6.33 17.38 47.28
C MET A 64 7.43 16.38 46.91
N PRO A 65 7.12 15.09 46.72
CA PRO A 65 8.11 14.13 46.26
C PRO A 65 8.62 14.47 44.85
N LYS A 66 9.91 14.23 44.59
CA LYS A 66 10.55 14.46 43.28
C LYS A 66 9.79 13.85 42.09
N ALA A 67 9.09 12.74 42.32
CA ALA A 67 8.28 12.10 41.28
C ALA A 67 7.06 12.95 40.84
N ALA A 68 6.53 13.82 41.71
CA ALA A 68 5.38 14.69 41.43
C ALA A 68 5.74 15.98 40.70
N GLU A 69 6.99 16.46 40.80
CA GLU A 69 7.45 17.73 40.20
C GLU A 69 7.12 17.85 38.69
N LYS A 70 7.30 16.75 37.94
CA LYS A 70 7.00 16.69 36.50
C LYS A 70 5.53 16.99 36.13
N TYR A 71 4.62 16.92 37.11
CA TYR A 71 3.20 17.16 36.95
C TYR A 71 2.76 18.54 37.43
N GLN A 72 3.68 19.36 37.92
CA GLN A 72 3.35 20.66 38.46
C GLN A 72 2.93 21.65 37.36
N HIS A 73 3.61 21.62 36.21
CA HIS A 73 3.49 22.64 35.17
C HIS A 73 2.23 22.54 34.30
N GLN A 74 1.60 21.37 34.20
CA GLN A 74 0.41 21.20 33.37
C GLN A 74 -0.77 21.98 33.98
N PRO A 75 -1.48 22.81 33.22
CA PRO A 75 -2.62 23.57 33.75
C PRO A 75 -3.76 22.62 34.13
N ILE A 76 -4.70 23.09 34.96
CA ILE A 76 -5.95 22.37 35.20
C ILE A 76 -6.86 22.62 34.00
N ALA A 77 -7.46 21.56 33.43
CA ALA A 77 -8.42 21.71 32.34
C ALA A 77 -9.66 22.50 32.81
N ASN A 78 -10.25 23.30 31.94
CA ASN A 78 -11.43 24.08 32.29
C ASN A 78 -12.69 23.18 32.37
N ASN A 79 -13.80 23.70 32.90
CA ASN A 79 -15.01 22.89 33.10
C ASN A 79 -15.60 22.39 31.78
N GLU A 80 -15.58 23.19 30.71
CA GLU A 80 -16.05 22.78 29.39
C GLU A 80 -15.22 21.62 28.80
N GLU A 81 -13.89 21.70 28.92
CA GLU A 81 -12.97 20.63 28.52
C GLU A 81 -13.20 19.34 29.31
N LEU A 82 -13.51 19.46 30.60
CA LEU A 82 -13.85 18.32 31.46
C LEU A 82 -15.19 17.70 31.06
N GLU A 83 -16.26 18.49 30.89
CA GLU A 83 -17.57 17.96 30.49
C GLU A 83 -17.52 17.31 29.10
N ASN A 84 -16.79 17.90 28.15
CA ASN A 84 -16.60 17.32 26.82
C ASN A 84 -15.87 15.97 26.91
N PHE A 85 -14.87 15.84 27.78
CA PHE A 85 -14.17 14.58 28.01
C PHE A 85 -15.11 13.51 28.63
N LEU A 86 -15.89 13.89 29.64
CA LEU A 86 -16.77 12.95 30.35
C LEU A 86 -17.95 12.50 29.51
N SER A 87 -18.54 13.40 28.71
CA SER A 87 -19.67 13.08 27.82
C SER A 87 -19.26 12.24 26.61
N GLY A 88 -18.03 12.40 26.11
CA GLY A 88 -17.50 11.59 25.02
C GLY A 88 -17.03 10.19 25.43
N TYR A 89 -16.81 9.94 26.73
CA TYR A 89 -16.17 8.70 27.17
C TYR A 89 -17.06 7.44 27.06
N PRO A 90 -16.54 6.29 26.59
CA PRO A 90 -15.21 6.10 26.02
C PRO A 90 -15.18 6.41 24.52
N GLU A 91 -14.47 7.47 24.12
CA GLU A 91 -14.14 7.77 22.72
C GLU A 91 -13.06 6.81 22.17
N THR A 92 -13.01 5.57 22.67
CA THR A 92 -12.08 4.53 22.20
C THR A 92 -12.83 3.52 21.38
N ASP A 93 -12.37 3.27 20.16
CA ASP A 93 -12.90 2.20 19.34
C ASP A 93 -12.55 0.84 19.98
N PRO A 94 -13.55 0.03 20.40
CA PRO A 94 -13.29 -1.25 21.06
C PRO A 94 -12.58 -2.27 20.16
N ARG A 95 -12.69 -2.14 18.83
CA ARG A 95 -12.04 -3.04 17.88
C ARG A 95 -10.55 -2.80 17.79
N THR A 96 -10.17 -1.54 17.69
CA THR A 96 -8.79 -1.14 17.40
C THR A 96 -8.03 -0.68 18.65
N GLY A 97 -8.73 -0.22 19.68
CA GLY A 97 -8.19 0.41 20.88
C GLY A 97 -7.80 1.88 20.69
N LEU A 98 -8.03 2.44 19.50
CA LEU A 98 -7.67 3.82 19.17
C LEU A 98 -8.66 4.81 19.77
N HIS A 99 -8.17 5.93 20.26
CA HIS A 99 -9.01 7.01 20.76
C HIS A 99 -9.27 8.05 19.68
N LEU A 100 -10.54 8.39 19.47
CA LEU A 100 -11.01 9.25 18.37
C LEU A 100 -10.24 10.58 18.30
N VAL A 101 -10.11 11.29 19.42
CA VAL A 101 -9.37 12.57 19.46
C VAL A 101 -7.85 12.42 19.48
N HIS A 102 -7.30 11.48 20.25
CA HIS A 102 -5.84 11.42 20.46
C HIS A 102 -5.10 10.70 19.34
N ASP A 103 -5.77 9.75 18.70
CA ASP A 103 -5.23 8.90 17.65
C ASP A 103 -5.91 9.20 16.31
N GLU A 104 -6.58 10.36 16.21
CA GLU A 104 -7.35 10.83 15.06
C GLU A 104 -6.59 10.67 13.74
N LEU A 105 -5.30 11.05 13.72
CA LEU A 105 -4.48 10.96 12.51
C LEU A 105 -4.24 9.51 12.06
N LEU A 106 -4.08 8.59 13.02
CA LEU A 106 -3.95 7.17 12.72
C LEU A 106 -5.28 6.56 12.26
N ILE A 107 -6.41 7.01 12.84
CA ILE A 107 -7.75 6.61 12.40
C ILE A 107 -7.97 7.07 10.95
N LYS A 108 -7.73 8.34 10.65
CA LYS A 108 -7.80 8.90 9.29
C LYS A 108 -6.86 8.19 8.32
N SER A 109 -5.67 7.83 8.76
CA SER A 109 -4.73 7.02 7.97
C SER A 109 -5.36 5.68 7.58
N ARG A 110 -6.01 4.99 8.52
CA ARG A 110 -6.70 3.72 8.25
C ARG A 110 -7.88 3.89 7.31
N GLU A 111 -8.74 4.86 7.57
CA GLU A 111 -9.93 5.15 6.74
C GLU A 111 -9.53 5.48 5.30
N ALA A 112 -8.48 6.27 5.11
CA ALA A 112 -7.95 6.58 3.78
C ALA A 112 -7.46 5.32 3.04
N MET A 113 -6.83 4.36 3.72
CA MET A 113 -6.43 3.09 3.11
C MET A 113 -7.65 2.22 2.75
N LEU A 114 -8.64 2.14 3.64
CA LEU A 114 -9.87 1.42 3.37
C LEU A 114 -10.61 2.00 2.16
N LEU A 115 -10.69 3.33 2.08
CA LEU A 115 -11.28 4.03 0.95
C LEU A 115 -10.55 3.71 -0.36
N ALA A 116 -9.22 3.68 -0.34
CA ALA A 116 -8.41 3.30 -1.49
C ALA A 116 -8.81 1.90 -2.00
N VAL A 117 -8.86 0.92 -1.09
CA VAL A 117 -9.22 -0.47 -1.43
C VAL A 117 -10.67 -0.59 -1.91
N GLN A 118 -11.61 0.11 -1.28
CA GLN A 118 -13.02 0.13 -1.67
C GLN A 118 -13.20 0.71 -3.07
N ALA A 119 -12.52 1.81 -3.38
CA ALA A 119 -12.54 2.41 -4.71
C ALA A 119 -12.00 1.43 -5.76
N PHE A 120 -10.87 0.77 -5.50
CA PHE A 120 -10.27 -0.20 -6.42
C PHE A 120 -11.15 -1.46 -6.66
N ASN A 121 -11.86 -1.89 -5.63
CA ASN A 121 -12.76 -3.04 -5.71
C ASN A 121 -14.14 -2.69 -6.30
N ASN A 122 -14.44 -1.41 -6.52
CA ASN A 122 -15.70 -1.00 -7.11
C ASN A 122 -15.73 -1.35 -8.61
N PRO A 123 -16.60 -2.28 -9.07
CA PRO A 123 -16.60 -2.75 -10.45
C PRO A 123 -17.12 -1.72 -11.46
N THR A 124 -17.84 -0.68 -11.01
CA THR A 124 -18.42 0.34 -11.90
C THR A 124 -17.54 1.57 -12.08
N MET A 125 -16.45 1.66 -11.33
CA MET A 125 -15.57 2.83 -11.30
C MET A 125 -14.48 2.74 -12.37
N TYR A 126 -14.39 3.77 -13.22
CA TYR A 126 -13.37 3.86 -14.27
C TYR A 126 -12.05 4.48 -13.80
N PHE A 127 -12.06 5.24 -12.71
CA PHE A 127 -10.93 6.02 -12.18
C PHE A 127 -10.41 5.43 -10.86
N LYS A 128 -10.36 4.10 -10.80
CA LYS A 128 -10.21 3.36 -9.53
C LYS A 128 -8.75 3.25 -9.08
N ALA A 129 -7.80 3.06 -10.00
CA ALA A 129 -6.38 3.03 -9.69
C ALA A 129 -5.89 4.40 -9.22
N GLU A 130 -6.40 5.47 -9.82
CA GLU A 130 -6.01 6.83 -9.53
C GLU A 130 -6.51 7.27 -8.15
N ILE A 131 -7.78 6.98 -7.82
CA ILE A 131 -8.31 7.18 -6.46
C ILE A 131 -7.51 6.35 -5.46
N PHE A 132 -7.23 5.09 -5.78
CA PHE A 132 -6.41 4.24 -4.91
C PHE A 132 -5.05 4.90 -4.62
N ILE A 133 -4.34 5.37 -5.65
CA ILE A 133 -3.01 5.97 -5.51
C ILE A 133 -3.09 7.22 -4.63
N VAL A 134 -4.01 8.13 -4.90
CA VAL A 134 -4.16 9.37 -4.13
C VAL A 134 -4.51 9.06 -2.66
N SER A 135 -5.51 8.21 -2.42
CA SER A 135 -5.94 7.85 -1.06
C SER A 135 -4.87 7.07 -0.30
N SER A 136 -4.11 6.18 -0.96
CA SER A 136 -3.00 5.45 -0.33
C SER A 136 -1.83 6.36 0.02
N VAL A 137 -1.49 7.35 -0.82
CA VAL A 137 -0.46 8.35 -0.50
C VAL A 137 -0.85 9.16 0.74
N ILE A 138 -2.10 9.60 0.84
CA ILE A 138 -2.62 10.30 2.04
C ILE A 138 -2.51 9.39 3.26
N SER A 139 -2.96 8.14 3.13
CA SER A 139 -2.91 7.15 4.20
C SER A 139 -1.50 6.95 4.76
N TRP A 140 -0.51 6.69 3.90
CA TRP A 140 0.89 6.53 4.29
C TRP A 140 1.49 7.80 4.88
N THR A 141 1.13 8.97 4.35
CA THR A 141 1.56 10.26 4.90
C THR A 141 1.10 10.40 6.35
N TYR A 142 -0.18 10.15 6.61
CA TYR A 142 -0.75 10.24 7.97
C TYR A 142 -0.18 9.18 8.92
N LEU A 143 0.10 7.96 8.44
CA LEU A 143 0.76 6.92 9.22
C LEU A 143 2.13 7.39 9.71
N LEU A 144 2.95 7.94 8.80
CA LEU A 144 4.30 8.41 9.10
C LEU A 144 4.28 9.67 9.97
N HIS A 145 3.40 10.62 9.70
CA HIS A 145 3.22 11.82 10.55
C HIS A 145 2.82 11.43 11.97
N PHE A 146 1.90 10.47 12.13
CA PHE A 146 1.52 9.98 13.45
C PHE A 146 2.71 9.29 14.16
N TYR A 147 3.50 8.51 13.43
CA TYR A 147 4.74 7.92 13.95
C TYR A 147 5.74 9.00 14.41
N PHE A 148 6.02 10.00 13.57
CA PHE A 148 6.95 11.09 13.88
C PHE A 148 6.48 11.89 15.10
N LYS A 149 5.19 12.26 15.14
CA LYS A 149 4.57 12.94 16.28
C LYS A 149 4.73 12.13 17.59
N ARG A 150 4.49 10.82 17.56
CA ARG A 150 4.69 9.96 18.75
C ARG A 150 6.15 9.82 19.17
N LYS A 151 7.09 9.93 18.23
CA LYS A 151 8.53 9.87 18.49
C LYS A 151 9.16 11.23 18.82
N GLY A 152 8.41 12.33 18.74
CA GLY A 152 8.93 13.68 18.92
C GLY A 152 9.89 14.11 17.81
N ILE A 153 9.72 13.55 16.61
CA ILE A 153 10.51 13.92 15.42
C ILE A 153 9.81 15.11 14.76
N ASP A 154 10.53 16.19 14.51
CA ASP A 154 10.00 17.32 13.73
C ASP A 154 9.91 16.94 12.24
N TYR A 155 8.78 17.24 11.62
CA TYR A 155 8.47 16.90 10.22
C TYR A 155 7.91 18.10 9.47
N VAL A 156 8.41 19.30 9.79
CA VAL A 156 8.06 20.58 9.15
C VAL A 156 9.20 21.05 8.25
N TYR A 157 8.86 21.64 7.11
CA TYR A 157 9.83 22.31 6.24
C TYR A 157 10.47 23.49 6.95
N GLN A 158 11.77 23.65 6.76
CA GLN A 158 12.53 24.76 7.34
C GLN A 158 13.03 25.66 6.20
N LYS A 159 12.86 26.96 6.36
CA LYS A 159 13.34 28.01 5.46
C LYS A 159 14.10 29.04 6.30
N ASN A 160 15.40 29.18 6.06
CA ASN A 160 16.29 30.07 6.83
C ASN A 160 16.28 29.82 8.35
N GLY A 161 16.16 28.56 8.77
CA GLY A 161 16.12 28.19 10.20
C GLY A 161 14.78 28.48 10.89
N GLN A 162 13.75 28.87 10.14
CA GLN A 162 12.38 29.03 10.63
C GLN A 162 11.42 28.08 9.91
N PRO A 163 10.29 27.70 10.51
CA PRO A 163 9.26 26.91 9.84
C PRO A 163 8.78 27.58 8.55
N ASP A 164 8.82 26.84 7.45
CA ASP A 164 8.16 27.22 6.20
C ASP A 164 6.65 27.14 6.41
N LEU A 165 5.95 28.25 6.16
CA LEU A 165 4.51 28.35 6.40
C LEU A 165 3.76 28.26 5.06
N THR A 166 2.55 27.71 5.11
CA THR A 166 1.60 27.78 4.00
C THR A 166 1.13 29.23 3.78
N PRO A 167 0.48 29.54 2.64
CA PRO A 167 -0.10 30.86 2.40
C PRO A 167 -1.07 31.33 3.50
N HIS A 168 -1.62 30.39 4.28
CA HIS A 168 -2.54 30.66 5.40
C HIS A 168 -1.85 30.61 6.78
N GLY A 169 -0.52 30.65 6.84
CA GLY A 169 0.24 30.77 8.09
C GLY A 169 0.41 29.49 8.90
N GLN A 170 0.05 28.33 8.36
CA GLN A 170 0.22 27.04 9.04
C GLN A 170 1.58 26.40 8.70
N PRO A 171 2.26 25.71 9.63
CA PRO A 171 3.49 24.99 9.34
C PRO A 171 3.31 24.00 8.18
N ARG A 172 4.21 24.06 7.21
CA ARG A 172 4.18 23.15 6.06
C ARG A 172 4.83 21.82 6.46
N HIS A 173 4.02 20.81 6.68
CA HIS A 173 4.48 19.45 6.97
C HIS A 173 5.09 18.77 5.74
N TYR A 174 5.99 17.82 5.97
CA TYR A 174 6.59 16.98 4.93
C TYR A 174 5.53 16.19 4.17
N GLU A 175 5.58 16.21 2.84
CA GLU A 175 4.87 15.25 2.01
C GLU A 175 5.53 13.86 2.08
N LEU A 176 4.81 12.83 1.62
CA LEU A 176 5.29 11.44 1.66
C LEU A 176 6.71 11.29 1.10
N ALA A 177 6.99 11.88 -0.07
CA ALA A 177 8.31 11.81 -0.70
C ALA A 177 9.45 12.26 0.22
N LYS A 178 9.26 13.34 0.98
CA LYS A 178 10.22 13.81 1.99
C LYS A 178 10.25 12.87 3.19
N CYS A 179 9.10 12.39 3.68
CA CYS A 179 9.01 11.43 4.78
C CYS A 179 9.75 10.11 4.49
N LEU A 180 9.85 9.67 3.23
CA LEU A 180 10.59 8.44 2.86
C LEU A 180 12.11 8.63 2.90
N LYS A 181 12.58 9.86 2.65
CA LYS A 181 13.99 10.23 2.52
C LYS A 181 14.68 10.59 3.84
N ILE A 182 13.93 10.87 4.90
CA ILE A 182 14.55 11.14 6.21
C ILE A 182 15.11 9.83 6.78
N GLU A 183 16.25 9.94 7.46
CA GLU A 183 16.99 8.79 7.99
C GLU A 183 16.18 8.00 9.02
N VAL A 184 15.36 8.70 9.81
CA VAL A 184 14.51 8.12 10.87
C VAL A 184 13.21 7.47 10.36
N CYS A 185 13.02 7.38 9.05
CA CYS A 185 11.85 6.76 8.45
C CYS A 185 11.78 5.26 8.81
N PRO A 186 10.68 4.76 9.40
CA PRO A 186 10.60 3.40 9.94
C PRO A 186 10.27 2.32 8.89
N LEU A 187 10.33 2.67 7.60
CA LEU A 187 9.96 1.78 6.51
C LEU A 187 11.18 1.06 5.95
N GLU A 188 10.97 -0.19 5.55
CA GLU A 188 11.96 -1.04 4.91
C GLU A 188 12.16 -0.65 3.45
N ALA A 189 13.26 -1.09 2.84
CA ALA A 189 13.66 -0.65 1.51
C ALA A 189 12.62 -1.02 0.42
N GLY A 190 12.06 -2.23 0.46
CA GLY A 190 10.99 -2.66 -0.45
C GLY A 190 9.71 -1.83 -0.30
N GLU A 191 9.32 -1.52 0.94
CA GLU A 191 8.19 -0.65 1.25
C GLU A 191 8.41 0.75 0.66
N LYS A 192 9.61 1.33 0.82
CA LYS A 192 9.97 2.64 0.26
C LYS A 192 9.91 2.64 -1.27
N ARG A 193 10.51 1.65 -1.94
CA ARG A 193 10.50 1.55 -3.41
C ARG A 193 9.09 1.44 -3.98
N ASN A 194 8.22 0.67 -3.33
CA ASN A 194 6.81 0.58 -3.71
C ASN A 194 6.12 1.96 -3.64
N LEU A 195 6.36 2.72 -2.57
CA LEU A 195 5.77 4.06 -2.41
C LEU A 195 6.38 5.10 -3.36
N GLU A 196 7.68 5.04 -3.62
CA GLU A 196 8.37 5.88 -4.61
C GLU A 196 7.82 5.65 -6.03
N TYR A 197 7.56 4.39 -6.38
CA TYR A 197 6.87 4.05 -7.62
C TYR A 197 5.47 4.66 -7.69
N LEU A 198 4.66 4.53 -6.64
CA LEU A 198 3.30 5.11 -6.64
C LEU A 198 3.31 6.64 -6.70
N LEU A 199 4.27 7.28 -6.04
CA LEU A 199 4.47 8.74 -6.10
C LEU A 199 4.87 9.19 -7.50
N GLY A 200 5.78 8.48 -8.17
CA GLY A 200 6.15 8.79 -9.55
C GLY A 200 4.98 8.58 -10.52
N LEU A 201 4.28 7.45 -10.38
CA LEU A 201 3.10 7.14 -11.19
C LEU A 201 1.98 8.16 -11.02
N ARG A 202 1.76 8.67 -9.79
CA ARG A 202 0.80 9.75 -9.52
C ARG A 202 1.09 10.99 -10.38
N HIS A 203 2.35 11.39 -10.51
CA HIS A 203 2.70 12.56 -11.35
C HIS A 203 2.35 12.32 -12.82
N GLU A 204 2.61 11.11 -13.34
CA GLU A 204 2.27 10.77 -14.72
C GLU A 204 0.76 10.80 -14.97
N ILE A 205 -0.04 10.33 -14.01
CA ILE A 205 -1.50 10.34 -14.07
C ILE A 205 -2.08 11.76 -13.94
N GLU A 206 -1.59 12.57 -13.00
CA GLU A 206 -2.15 13.90 -12.73
C GLU A 206 -1.91 14.88 -13.89
N HIS A 207 -0.81 14.70 -14.62
CA HIS A 207 -0.46 15.58 -15.72
C HIS A 207 -0.96 15.11 -17.09
N ARG A 208 -1.53 13.90 -17.21
CA ARG A 208 -1.95 13.32 -18.51
C ARG A 208 -3.18 12.42 -18.37
N MET A 209 -4.11 12.51 -19.31
CA MET A 209 -5.25 11.58 -19.36
C MET A 209 -4.74 10.14 -19.52
N THR A 210 -5.06 9.28 -18.56
CA THR A 210 -4.77 7.85 -18.62
C THR A 210 -6.06 7.06 -18.85
N THR A 211 -5.94 5.91 -19.49
CA THR A 211 -7.05 4.96 -19.65
C THR A 211 -6.58 3.59 -19.19
N ARG A 212 -7.33 2.98 -18.25
CA ARG A 212 -7.26 1.55 -17.89
C ARG A 212 -5.86 1.03 -17.55
N ILE A 213 -5.24 1.61 -16.52
CA ILE A 213 -3.90 1.23 -16.01
C ILE A 213 -3.92 0.08 -14.98
N ASP A 214 -5.09 -0.29 -14.47
CA ASP A 214 -5.27 -1.13 -13.28
C ASP A 214 -4.45 -2.42 -13.29
N ASP A 215 -4.53 -3.21 -14.37
CA ASP A 215 -3.85 -4.51 -14.37
C ASP A 215 -2.34 -4.40 -14.59
N ALA A 216 -1.85 -3.29 -15.17
CA ALA A 216 -0.42 -3.08 -15.34
C ALA A 216 0.26 -2.81 -13.99
N ILE A 217 -0.50 -2.31 -13.02
CA ILE A 217 0.03 -1.86 -11.72
C ILE A 217 -0.53 -2.65 -10.54
N GLY A 218 -1.47 -3.59 -10.75
CA GLY A 218 -2.17 -4.31 -9.68
C GLY A 218 -1.25 -4.99 -8.68
N ALA A 219 -0.13 -5.57 -9.13
CA ALA A 219 0.88 -6.16 -8.24
C ALA A 219 1.52 -5.13 -7.29
N LYS A 220 1.68 -3.87 -7.74
CA LYS A 220 2.21 -2.76 -6.94
C LYS A 220 1.18 -2.25 -5.95
N LEU A 221 -0.08 -2.15 -6.36
CA LEU A 221 -1.17 -1.73 -5.48
C LEU A 221 -1.40 -2.75 -4.36
N GLN A 222 -1.38 -4.04 -4.70
CA GLN A 222 -1.50 -5.11 -3.71
C GLN A 222 -0.33 -5.12 -2.72
N ALA A 223 0.90 -4.94 -3.20
CA ALA A 223 2.07 -4.78 -2.33
C ALA A 223 1.91 -3.58 -1.38
N CYS A 224 1.41 -2.44 -1.88
CA CYS A 224 1.13 -1.26 -1.05
C CYS A 224 0.18 -1.57 0.12
N CYS A 225 -0.93 -2.29 -0.13
CA CYS A 225 -1.87 -2.70 0.92
C CYS A 225 -1.23 -3.63 1.96
N LEU A 226 -0.50 -4.65 1.50
CA LEU A 226 0.14 -5.63 2.38
C LEU A 226 1.24 -4.99 3.23
N ASN A 227 2.05 -4.13 2.61
CA ASN A 227 3.07 -3.33 3.30
C ASN A 227 2.42 -2.42 4.34
N PHE A 228 1.33 -1.73 4.01
CA PHE A 228 0.65 -0.83 4.95
C PHE A 228 0.15 -1.60 6.16
N ASN A 229 -0.55 -2.72 5.93
CA ASN A 229 -1.07 -3.56 7.00
C ASN A 229 0.06 -4.12 7.89
N THR A 230 1.20 -4.49 7.28
CA THR A 230 2.39 -4.94 8.02
C THR A 230 2.99 -3.81 8.86
N ALA A 231 3.21 -2.64 8.25
CA ALA A 231 3.78 -1.47 8.91
C ALA A 231 2.90 -0.96 10.05
N ILE A 232 1.59 -0.81 9.86
CA ILE A 232 0.69 -0.33 10.93
C ILE A 232 0.66 -1.29 12.12
N LYS A 233 0.71 -2.60 11.88
CA LYS A 233 0.82 -3.63 12.94
C LYS A 233 2.17 -3.58 13.65
N ARG A 234 3.26 -3.42 12.89
CA ARG A 234 4.63 -3.29 13.41
C ARG A 234 4.79 -2.06 14.29
N LEU A 235 4.18 -0.93 13.92
CA LEU A 235 4.37 0.36 14.58
C LEU A 235 3.37 0.64 15.71
N PHE A 236 2.14 0.17 15.60
CA PHE A 236 1.04 0.54 16.51
C PHE A 236 0.24 -0.64 17.06
N GLY A 237 0.71 -1.87 16.83
CA GLY A 237 0.14 -3.09 17.40
C GLY A 237 -0.86 -3.81 16.50
N ARG A 238 -1.05 -5.12 16.74
CA ARG A 238 -1.83 -6.02 15.86
C ARG A 238 -3.29 -5.60 15.67
N ARG A 239 -3.91 -4.97 16.67
CA ARG A 239 -5.30 -4.49 16.59
C ARG A 239 -5.48 -3.32 15.62
N CYS A 240 -4.39 -2.65 15.28
CA CYS A 240 -4.39 -1.55 14.32
C CYS A 240 -4.42 -2.03 12.85
N GLY A 241 -4.23 -3.32 12.59
CA GLY A 241 -4.25 -3.89 11.25
C GLY A 241 -5.65 -4.17 10.68
N PHE A 242 -5.67 -4.56 9.41
CA PHE A 242 -6.87 -4.84 8.60
C PHE A 242 -7.24 -6.32 8.51
N ASP A 243 -6.54 -7.20 9.24
CA ASP A 243 -6.69 -8.67 9.14
C ASP A 243 -8.14 -9.16 9.38
N ARG A 244 -8.99 -8.34 10.02
CA ARG A 244 -10.40 -8.65 10.35
C ARG A 244 -11.42 -7.94 9.45
N GLU A 245 -10.97 -7.06 8.54
CA GLU A 245 -11.84 -6.15 7.79
C GLU A 245 -12.05 -6.56 6.33
N LEU A 246 -11.15 -7.37 5.76
CA LEU A 246 -11.21 -7.84 4.38
C LEU A 246 -10.77 -9.31 4.30
N SER A 247 -11.64 -10.23 4.72
CA SER A 247 -11.30 -11.65 4.77
C SER A 247 -11.16 -12.26 3.37
N ILE A 248 -12.09 -12.00 2.44
CA ILE A 248 -12.08 -12.51 1.07
C ILE A 248 -12.92 -11.58 0.17
N ALA A 249 -12.38 -11.14 -0.97
CA ALA A 249 -13.17 -10.49 -2.02
C ALA A 249 -13.79 -11.58 -2.94
N LEU A 250 -15.12 -11.70 -2.94
CA LEU A 250 -15.84 -12.55 -3.88
C LEU A 250 -15.72 -11.96 -5.30
N GLN A 251 -15.22 -12.74 -6.24
CA GLN A 251 -15.03 -12.32 -7.62
C GLN A 251 -16.10 -12.95 -8.51
N PHE A 252 -16.77 -12.15 -9.35
CA PHE A 252 -17.79 -12.63 -10.29
C PHE A 252 -17.21 -13.51 -11.41
N ALA A 253 -15.93 -13.32 -11.72
CA ALA A 253 -15.30 -13.98 -12.84
C ALA A 253 -14.19 -14.91 -12.38
N ARG A 254 -14.16 -16.12 -12.96
CA ARG A 254 -13.05 -17.05 -12.77
C ARG A 254 -11.80 -16.43 -13.39
N VAL A 255 -10.71 -16.31 -12.62
CA VAL A 255 -9.40 -15.92 -13.16
C VAL A 255 -8.97 -16.96 -14.19
N SER A 256 -9.28 -16.70 -15.46
CA SER A 256 -9.07 -17.63 -16.57
C SER A 256 -8.07 -17.07 -17.55
N VAL A 257 -7.41 -17.97 -18.31
CA VAL A 257 -6.49 -17.58 -19.39
C VAL A 257 -7.24 -16.80 -20.48
N GLY A 258 -8.50 -17.16 -20.77
CA GLY A 258 -9.36 -16.46 -21.74
C GLY A 258 -9.71 -15.03 -21.32
N GLN A 259 -9.93 -14.79 -20.02
CA GLN A 259 -10.19 -13.45 -19.53
C GLN A 259 -8.93 -12.58 -19.49
N ARG A 260 -7.76 -13.16 -19.17
CA ARG A 260 -6.47 -12.48 -19.39
C ARG A 260 -6.27 -12.12 -20.86
N ALA A 261 -6.61 -13.02 -21.79
CA ALA A 261 -6.54 -12.73 -23.22
C ALA A 261 -7.48 -11.57 -23.62
N ILE A 262 -8.73 -11.53 -23.13
CA ILE A 262 -9.66 -10.40 -23.38
C ILE A 262 -9.12 -9.09 -22.76
N THR A 263 -8.59 -9.14 -21.55
CA THR A 263 -7.95 -8.01 -20.87
C THR A 263 -6.66 -7.54 -21.58
N VAL A 264 -5.95 -8.42 -22.28
CA VAL A 264 -4.77 -8.09 -23.10
C VAL A 264 -5.17 -7.58 -24.48
N LEU A 265 -6.22 -8.14 -25.09
CA LEU A 265 -6.76 -7.76 -26.40
C LEU A 265 -7.34 -6.33 -26.42
N HIS A 266 -7.71 -5.78 -25.26
CA HIS A 266 -8.27 -4.43 -25.12
C HIS A 266 -7.29 -3.37 -24.57
N LYS A 267 -5.98 -3.62 -24.61
CA LYS A 267 -5.00 -2.70 -23.99
C LYS A 267 -3.93 -2.21 -24.93
N GLU A 268 -3.94 -0.90 -25.13
CA GLU A 268 -2.70 -0.15 -25.21
C GLU A 268 -2.57 0.62 -23.90
N LEU A 269 -1.68 0.16 -23.02
CA LEU A 269 -1.26 0.97 -21.89
C LEU A 269 -0.73 2.29 -22.46
N PRO A 270 -1.14 3.46 -21.94
CA PRO A 270 -0.63 4.73 -22.45
C PRO A 270 0.90 4.73 -22.49
N SER A 271 1.48 5.16 -23.62
CA SER A 271 2.92 5.03 -23.89
C SER A 271 3.81 5.64 -22.81
N HIS A 272 3.36 6.73 -22.19
CA HIS A 272 4.07 7.38 -21.09
C HIS A 272 4.11 6.51 -19.82
N ILE A 273 3.01 5.83 -19.45
CA ILE A 273 2.98 4.89 -18.32
C ILE A 273 3.85 3.66 -18.63
N ALA A 274 3.78 3.13 -19.84
CA ALA A 274 4.64 2.01 -20.25
C ALA A 274 6.14 2.38 -20.16
N SER A 275 6.49 3.59 -20.60
CA SER A 275 7.86 4.11 -20.55
C SER A 275 8.31 4.34 -19.11
N TYR A 276 7.45 4.92 -18.27
CA TYR A 276 7.71 5.11 -16.84
C TYR A 276 7.95 3.77 -16.13
N ASN A 277 7.07 2.78 -16.31
CA ASN A 277 7.21 1.46 -15.72
C ASN A 277 8.53 0.81 -16.12
N THR A 278 8.87 0.87 -17.41
CA THR A 278 10.12 0.29 -17.93
C THR A 278 11.33 1.00 -17.32
N ALA A 279 11.35 2.33 -17.31
CA ALA A 279 12.47 3.10 -16.76
C ALA A 279 12.64 2.87 -15.25
N PHE A 280 11.54 2.75 -14.50
CA PHE A 280 11.60 2.47 -13.07
C PHE A 280 12.09 1.04 -12.83
N ASP A 281 11.55 0.05 -13.53
CA ASP A 281 11.95 -1.36 -13.39
C ASP A 281 13.43 -1.56 -13.78
N GLU A 282 13.91 -0.90 -14.84
CA GLU A 282 15.31 -0.95 -15.27
C GLU A 282 16.27 -0.27 -14.27
N SER A 283 15.77 0.60 -13.39
CA SER A 283 16.57 1.22 -12.34
C SER A 283 16.80 0.31 -11.12
N LEU A 284 16.11 -0.83 -11.05
CA LEU A 284 16.16 -1.76 -9.93
C LEU A 284 17.03 -2.98 -10.24
N SER A 285 17.72 -3.48 -9.22
CA SER A 285 18.42 -4.77 -9.24
C SER A 285 17.44 -5.95 -9.29
N GLU A 286 17.96 -7.12 -9.66
CA GLU A 286 17.16 -8.35 -9.73
C GLU A 286 16.56 -8.75 -8.37
N GLU A 287 17.30 -8.53 -7.28
CA GLU A 287 16.82 -8.77 -5.92
C GLU A 287 15.63 -7.86 -5.58
N GLU A 288 15.73 -6.56 -5.93
CA GLU A 288 14.66 -5.57 -5.70
C GLU A 288 13.43 -5.86 -6.57
N LEU A 289 13.61 -6.29 -7.82
CA LEU A 289 12.50 -6.65 -8.72
C LEU A 289 11.68 -7.84 -8.20
N ASN A 290 12.35 -8.78 -7.54
CA ASN A 290 11.77 -10.00 -6.97
C ASN A 290 11.29 -9.83 -5.52
N ASP A 291 11.50 -8.67 -4.89
CA ASP A 291 11.01 -8.37 -3.56
C ASP A 291 9.46 -8.31 -3.53
N PRO A 292 8.78 -9.15 -2.72
CA PRO A 292 7.32 -9.13 -2.61
C PRO A 292 6.78 -7.82 -2.02
N SER A 293 7.57 -7.09 -1.24
CA SER A 293 7.23 -5.74 -0.77
C SER A 293 7.31 -4.71 -1.88
N TYR A 294 8.05 -4.95 -2.95
CA TYR A 294 8.02 -4.10 -4.14
C TYR A 294 6.84 -4.42 -5.06
N ALA A 295 6.62 -5.70 -5.39
CA ALA A 295 5.46 -6.18 -6.14
C ALA A 295 4.99 -7.55 -5.67
N TYR A 296 3.73 -7.65 -5.29
CA TYR A 296 3.12 -8.90 -4.87
C TYR A 296 2.57 -9.64 -6.09
N ARG A 297 3.14 -10.81 -6.38
CA ARG A 297 2.81 -11.62 -7.56
C ARG A 297 2.36 -13.00 -7.08
N VAL A 298 1.22 -13.48 -7.60
CA VAL A 298 0.64 -14.77 -7.23
C VAL A 298 0.31 -15.57 -8.48
N THR A 299 0.65 -16.86 -8.46
CA THR A 299 0.18 -17.82 -9.44
C THR A 299 -0.97 -18.61 -8.85
N LEU A 300 -2.13 -18.57 -9.51
CA LEU A 300 -3.28 -19.39 -9.16
C LEU A 300 -3.26 -20.70 -9.96
N VAL A 301 -3.14 -21.82 -9.27
CA VAL A 301 -3.23 -23.16 -9.85
C VAL A 301 -4.51 -23.82 -9.33
N PRO A 302 -5.56 -23.97 -10.15
CA PRO A 302 -6.77 -24.68 -9.74
C PRO A 302 -6.41 -26.13 -9.35
N ARG A 303 -6.87 -26.58 -8.17
CA ARG A 303 -6.68 -27.96 -7.72
C ARG A 303 -8.02 -28.69 -7.71
N THR A 304 -7.97 -29.97 -8.08
CA THR A 304 -9.03 -30.92 -7.73
C THR A 304 -8.79 -31.43 -6.33
N ILE A 305 -9.87 -31.53 -5.55
CA ILE A 305 -9.79 -31.93 -4.14
C ILE A 305 -9.89 -33.46 -4.06
N ASN A 306 -8.85 -34.08 -3.51
CA ASN A 306 -8.82 -35.53 -3.28
C ASN A 306 -9.13 -35.90 -1.82
N ASN A 307 -9.29 -34.91 -0.93
CA ASN A 307 -9.64 -35.09 0.48
C ASN A 307 -10.89 -34.26 0.81
N PRO A 308 -12.05 -34.90 1.05
CA PRO A 308 -13.30 -34.21 1.37
C PRO A 308 -13.23 -33.26 2.56
N ARG A 309 -12.31 -33.48 3.53
CA ARG A 309 -12.12 -32.59 4.69
C ARG A 309 -11.46 -31.25 4.35
N LYS A 310 -10.90 -31.12 3.13
CA LYS A 310 -10.34 -29.87 2.59
C LYS A 310 -11.25 -29.23 1.53
N ALA A 311 -12.48 -29.72 1.39
CA ALA A 311 -13.42 -29.25 0.37
C ALA A 311 -13.74 -27.75 0.48
N ASP A 312 -13.72 -27.23 1.72
CA ASP A 312 -14.08 -25.84 2.03
C ASP A 312 -12.86 -24.88 2.00
N GLU A 313 -11.64 -25.38 1.78
CA GLU A 313 -10.44 -24.54 1.66
C GLU A 313 -10.41 -23.84 0.28
N ILE A 314 -10.56 -22.51 0.28
CA ILE A 314 -10.60 -21.70 -0.95
C ILE A 314 -9.18 -21.44 -1.51
N PHE A 315 -8.17 -21.36 -0.64
CA PHE A 315 -6.77 -21.14 -1.02
C PHE A 315 -5.82 -21.98 -0.19
N GLU A 316 -4.74 -22.44 -0.82
CA GLU A 316 -3.58 -23.02 -0.16
C GLU A 316 -2.37 -22.11 -0.42
N ILE A 317 -1.68 -21.71 0.65
CA ILE A 317 -0.49 -20.86 0.55
C ILE A 317 0.74 -21.76 0.56
N VAL A 318 1.48 -21.75 -0.54
CA VAL A 318 2.78 -22.42 -0.64
C VAL A 318 3.88 -21.39 -0.31
N PRO A 319 4.72 -21.61 0.72
CA PRO A 319 5.76 -20.67 1.10
C PRO A 319 6.77 -20.44 -0.03
N GLN A 320 7.20 -19.19 -0.23
CA GLN A 320 8.29 -18.85 -1.15
C GLN A 320 9.59 -19.56 -0.73
N GLY A 321 10.33 -20.11 -1.70
CA GLY A 321 11.56 -20.86 -1.44
C GLY A 321 11.36 -22.30 -0.94
N SER A 322 10.11 -22.78 -0.88
CA SER A 322 9.84 -24.21 -0.71
C SER A 322 10.11 -24.98 -2.01
N VAL A 323 10.39 -26.28 -1.88
CA VAL A 323 10.60 -27.18 -3.03
C VAL A 323 9.38 -27.19 -3.94
N GLU A 324 8.18 -27.11 -3.37
CA GLU A 324 6.91 -27.01 -4.07
C GLU A 324 6.79 -25.69 -4.85
N ALA A 325 7.14 -24.55 -4.23
CA ALA A 325 7.13 -23.26 -4.90
C ALA A 325 8.12 -23.23 -6.07
N ASP A 326 9.33 -23.77 -5.88
CA ASP A 326 10.36 -23.80 -6.92
C ASP A 326 9.95 -24.68 -8.10
N LYS A 327 9.32 -25.83 -7.86
CA LYS A 327 8.75 -26.66 -8.93
C LYS A 327 7.66 -25.93 -9.70
N ILE A 328 6.73 -25.27 -9.01
CA ILE A 328 5.67 -24.48 -9.66
C ILE A 328 6.28 -23.35 -10.50
N ASN A 329 7.22 -22.60 -9.95
CA ASN A 329 7.90 -21.49 -10.64
C ASN A 329 8.72 -21.97 -11.84
N THR A 330 9.39 -23.12 -11.73
CA THR A 330 10.15 -23.74 -12.82
C THR A 330 9.22 -24.14 -13.97
N VAL A 331 8.13 -24.84 -13.69
CA VAL A 331 7.13 -25.22 -14.70
C VAL A 331 6.52 -23.99 -15.41
N LEU A 332 6.34 -22.89 -14.70
CA LEU A 332 5.82 -21.65 -15.28
C LEU A 332 6.88 -20.92 -16.11
N ARG A 333 8.14 -20.92 -15.69
CA ARG A 333 9.28 -20.32 -16.41
C ARG A 333 9.62 -21.11 -17.68
N ASP A 334 9.54 -22.44 -17.60
CA ASP A 334 9.87 -23.36 -18.69
C ASP A 334 8.70 -23.59 -19.66
N ARG A 335 7.56 -22.90 -19.45
CA ARG A 335 6.47 -22.90 -20.42
C ARG A 335 6.93 -22.17 -21.67
N GLU A 336 7.41 -22.93 -22.64
CA GLU A 336 7.88 -22.36 -23.89
C GLU A 336 6.80 -21.48 -24.53
N PRO A 337 7.13 -20.23 -24.91
CA PRO A 337 6.21 -19.40 -25.67
C PRO A 337 5.85 -20.10 -26.98
N ASN A 338 4.61 -19.92 -27.45
CA ASN A 338 4.19 -20.49 -28.72
C ASN A 338 5.08 -19.97 -29.84
N LYS A 339 5.58 -20.89 -30.67
CA LYS A 339 6.51 -20.60 -31.77
C LYS A 339 5.78 -20.79 -33.09
N TYR A 340 5.63 -19.71 -33.84
CA TYR A 340 5.00 -19.71 -35.15
C TYR A 340 6.04 -19.59 -36.25
N LEU A 341 5.96 -20.47 -37.23
CA LEU A 341 6.62 -20.22 -38.50
C LEU A 341 5.95 -19.04 -39.21
N PRO A 342 6.66 -18.32 -40.09
CA PRO A 342 6.05 -17.28 -40.93
C PRO A 342 4.78 -17.75 -41.65
N SER A 343 4.73 -19.02 -42.07
CA SER A 343 3.57 -19.64 -42.71
C SER A 343 2.36 -19.73 -41.77
N HIS A 344 2.59 -20.09 -40.51
CA HIS A 344 1.53 -20.14 -39.50
C HIS A 344 0.95 -18.75 -39.21
N ILE A 345 1.78 -17.70 -39.20
CA ILE A 345 1.31 -16.32 -39.03
C ILE A 345 0.36 -15.94 -40.18
N VAL A 346 0.76 -16.20 -41.43
CA VAL A 346 -0.06 -15.90 -42.61
C VAL A 346 -1.36 -16.71 -42.60
N GLN A 347 -1.31 -18.00 -42.26
CA GLN A 347 -2.49 -18.84 -42.13
C GLN A 347 -3.47 -18.28 -41.09
N LYS A 348 -2.98 -17.92 -39.89
CA LYS A 348 -3.81 -17.33 -38.84
C LYS A 348 -4.43 -16.00 -39.26
N MET A 349 -3.74 -15.17 -40.05
CA MET A 349 -4.35 -13.95 -40.61
C MET A 349 -5.45 -14.29 -41.62
N GLY A 350 -5.27 -15.32 -42.44
CA GLY A 350 -6.31 -15.81 -43.35
C GLY A 350 -7.55 -16.34 -42.62
N GLU A 351 -7.38 -17.04 -41.49
CA GLU A 351 -8.46 -17.48 -40.60
C GLU A 351 -9.25 -16.30 -40.00
N LEU A 352 -8.62 -15.12 -39.88
CA LEU A 352 -9.21 -13.87 -39.42
C LEU A 352 -9.78 -12.99 -40.56
N ASP A 353 -10.04 -13.58 -41.73
CA ASP A 353 -10.59 -12.93 -42.94
C ASP A 353 -9.64 -11.94 -43.63
N PHE A 354 -8.33 -12.00 -43.36
CA PHE A 354 -7.31 -11.23 -44.09
C PHE A 354 -6.69 -12.08 -45.22
N LYS A 355 -7.52 -12.54 -46.17
CA LYS A 355 -7.13 -13.53 -47.20
C LYS A 355 -6.07 -13.04 -48.18
N LYS A 356 -5.91 -11.72 -48.35
CA LYS A 356 -4.89 -11.12 -49.22
C LYS A 356 -3.57 -10.85 -48.48
N PHE A 357 -3.49 -11.11 -47.18
CA PHE A 357 -2.22 -11.08 -46.45
C PHE A 357 -1.40 -12.32 -46.82
N THR A 358 -0.21 -12.14 -47.40
CA THR A 358 0.62 -13.22 -47.95
C THR A 358 2.00 -13.23 -47.31
N MET A 359 2.79 -14.27 -47.59
CA MET A 359 4.18 -14.37 -47.14
C MET A 359 5.05 -13.16 -47.56
N HIS A 360 4.76 -12.59 -48.73
CA HIS A 360 5.43 -11.38 -49.21
C HIS A 360 5.13 -10.18 -48.29
N HIS A 361 3.85 -9.97 -47.95
CA HIS A 361 3.42 -8.90 -47.03
C HIS A 361 4.02 -9.08 -45.64
N HIS A 362 3.99 -10.31 -45.10
CA HIS A 362 4.64 -10.64 -43.84
C HIS A 362 6.14 -10.32 -43.87
N THR A 363 6.83 -10.68 -44.96
CA THR A 363 8.26 -10.43 -45.12
C THR A 363 8.61 -8.95 -45.20
N ALA A 364 7.81 -8.17 -45.92
CA ALA A 364 7.96 -6.73 -46.01
C ALA A 364 7.72 -6.06 -44.64
N LEU A 365 6.70 -6.51 -43.91
CA LEU A 365 6.33 -5.95 -42.61
C LEU A 365 7.42 -6.15 -41.56
N TRP A 366 7.94 -7.37 -41.39
CA TRP A 366 8.97 -7.61 -40.39
C TRP A 366 10.27 -6.87 -40.68
N LYS A 367 10.61 -6.70 -41.97
CA LYS A 367 11.77 -5.87 -42.40
C LYS A 367 11.53 -4.40 -42.09
N LYS A 368 10.37 -3.86 -42.46
CA LYS A 368 9.98 -2.46 -42.18
C LYS A 368 10.05 -2.13 -40.68
N LEU A 369 9.61 -3.06 -39.84
CA LEU A 369 9.59 -2.88 -38.38
C LEU A 369 10.88 -3.32 -37.68
N ALA A 370 11.89 -3.80 -38.42
CA ALA A 370 13.10 -4.42 -37.87
C ALA A 370 12.77 -5.47 -36.79
N ALA A 371 11.73 -6.29 -37.02
CA ALA A 371 11.11 -7.12 -35.99
C ALA A 371 12.01 -8.23 -35.45
N LYS A 372 13.09 -8.58 -36.18
CA LYS A 372 14.09 -9.55 -35.71
C LYS A 372 15.15 -8.93 -34.78
N ALA A 373 15.07 -7.64 -34.45
CA ALA A 373 16.01 -7.02 -33.53
C ALA A 373 15.88 -7.63 -32.12
N PRO A 374 16.99 -8.02 -31.46
CA PRO A 374 16.95 -8.69 -30.14
C PRO A 374 16.18 -7.92 -29.08
N LYS A 375 16.24 -6.57 -29.10
CA LYS A 375 15.52 -5.70 -28.17
C LYS A 375 13.99 -5.81 -28.27
N LYS A 376 13.44 -6.21 -29.43
CA LYS A 376 11.99 -6.28 -29.65
C LYS A 376 11.36 -7.59 -29.18
N ARG A 377 12.15 -8.64 -28.93
CA ARG A 377 11.69 -9.95 -28.39
C ARG A 377 10.49 -10.57 -29.14
N PHE A 378 10.36 -10.32 -30.44
CA PHE A 378 9.25 -10.83 -31.27
C PHE A 378 9.41 -12.29 -31.74
N GLY A 379 10.56 -12.90 -31.49
CA GLY A 379 10.84 -14.25 -31.92
C GLY A 379 12.24 -14.70 -31.52
N THR A 380 12.59 -15.91 -31.94
CA THR A 380 13.91 -16.51 -31.72
C THR A 380 14.37 -17.31 -32.93
N ASN A 381 15.69 -17.49 -33.07
CA ASN A 381 16.26 -18.39 -34.06
C ASN A 381 16.48 -19.77 -33.44
N ILE A 382 15.93 -20.81 -34.06
CA ILE A 382 16.16 -22.19 -33.68
C ILE A 382 16.69 -22.92 -34.91
N ALA A 383 17.91 -23.43 -34.83
CA ALA A 383 18.57 -24.18 -35.89
C ALA A 383 18.49 -23.51 -37.28
N GLY A 384 18.74 -22.19 -37.34
CA GLY A 384 18.74 -21.42 -38.59
C GLY A 384 17.36 -20.92 -39.02
N THR A 385 16.28 -21.37 -38.38
CA THR A 385 14.90 -20.96 -38.69
C THR A 385 14.39 -19.96 -37.66
N TRP A 386 13.83 -18.85 -38.13
CA TRP A 386 13.23 -17.84 -37.24
C TRP A 386 11.79 -18.19 -36.90
N TYR A 387 11.51 -18.33 -35.62
CA TYR A 387 10.17 -18.53 -35.06
C TYR A 387 9.67 -17.25 -34.42
N TRP A 388 8.41 -16.93 -34.66
CA TRP A 388 7.73 -15.76 -34.11
C TRP A 388 6.94 -16.13 -32.86
N TYR A 389 6.88 -15.21 -31.90
CA TYR A 389 6.06 -15.36 -30.70
C TYR A 389 4.68 -14.72 -30.87
N ASP A 390 3.79 -14.96 -29.92
CA ASP A 390 2.42 -14.39 -29.90
C ASP A 390 2.42 -12.85 -30.04
N GLN A 391 3.43 -12.16 -29.47
CA GLN A 391 3.57 -10.70 -29.62
C GLN A 391 3.69 -10.26 -31.09
N TRP A 392 4.41 -11.01 -31.92
CA TRP A 392 4.54 -10.68 -33.33
C TRP A 392 3.25 -10.97 -34.10
N LEU A 393 2.58 -12.07 -33.79
CA LEU A 393 1.28 -12.40 -34.38
C LEU A 393 0.27 -11.26 -34.15
N GLU A 394 0.26 -10.69 -32.95
CA GLU A 394 -0.59 -9.57 -32.58
C GLU A 394 -0.21 -8.26 -33.32
N GLU A 395 1.09 -7.97 -33.45
CA GLU A 395 1.57 -6.82 -34.24
C GLU A 395 1.15 -6.92 -35.72
N VAL A 396 1.22 -8.13 -36.28
CA VAL A 396 0.75 -8.41 -37.65
C VAL A 396 -0.76 -8.23 -37.75
N ARG A 397 -1.53 -8.68 -36.74
CA ARG A 397 -3.00 -8.48 -36.69
C ARG A 397 -3.36 -7.00 -36.69
N LYS A 398 -2.71 -6.19 -35.86
CA LYS A 398 -2.90 -4.73 -35.80
C LYS A 398 -2.62 -4.07 -37.16
N HIS A 399 -1.53 -4.46 -37.82
CA HIS A 399 -1.20 -3.98 -39.17
C HIS A 399 -2.28 -4.36 -40.20
N CYS A 400 -2.75 -5.61 -40.17
CA CYS A 400 -3.82 -6.08 -41.04
C CYS A 400 -5.15 -5.34 -40.81
N GLU A 401 -5.49 -5.02 -39.57
CA GLU A 401 -6.68 -4.25 -39.21
C GLU A 401 -6.59 -2.80 -39.68
N ALA A 402 -5.44 -2.15 -39.49
CA ALA A 402 -5.19 -0.78 -39.94
C ALA A 402 -5.23 -0.65 -41.47
N GLU A 403 -4.75 -1.67 -42.19
CA GLU A 403 -4.77 -1.74 -43.65
C GLU A 403 -5.92 -2.63 -44.18
N GLY A 404 -7.03 -2.76 -43.44
CA GLY A 404 -8.08 -3.76 -43.69
C GLY A 404 -8.61 -3.84 -45.13
N ALA A 405 -8.74 -2.71 -45.83
CA ALA A 405 -9.18 -2.67 -47.24
C ALA A 405 -8.18 -3.33 -48.21
N ARG A 406 -6.90 -3.39 -47.84
CA ARG A 406 -5.82 -3.99 -48.63
C ARG A 406 -5.75 -5.50 -48.44
N TYR A 407 -6.05 -6.00 -47.24
CA TYR A 407 -5.81 -7.38 -46.86
C TYR A 407 -7.05 -8.27 -46.74
N ARG A 408 -8.25 -7.70 -46.67
CA ARG A 408 -9.53 -8.44 -46.74
C ARG A 408 -9.87 -8.87 -48.17
#